data_AF-V4PQZ6-F1
#
_entry.id   AF-V4PQZ6-F1
#
_cell.length_a   1.000
_cell.length_b   1.000
_cell.length_c   1.000
_cell.angle_alpha   90.00
_cell.angle_beta   90.00
_cell.angle_gamma   90.00
#
_symmetry.space_group_name_H-M   'P 1'
#
loop_
_entity.id
_entity.type
_entity.pdbx_description
1 polymer ?
#
loop_
_entity_poly.entity_id
_entity_poly.type
_entity_poly.pdbx_seq_one_letter_code
_entity_poly.pdbx_strand_id
1 'polypeptide(L)'
;MADTNNTFDIETGTTLNQLIKRLGGLHECQRLGFVFEDEKGVMSPSAAGFAYLMFVVARDITDPAEAFAAGYQAAFDEMNPV
;
A
#
# COMPACT_ATOMS: atom_id res chain seq x y z
N MET A 1 -4.17 5.42 35.55
CA MET A 1 -3.34 4.43 34.82
C MET A 1 -3.94 4.36 33.44
N ALA A 2 -3.21 4.81 32.41
CA ALA A 2 -3.74 4.88 31.05
C ALA A 2 -3.60 3.51 30.38
N ASP A 3 -4.72 2.79 30.24
CA ASP A 3 -4.80 1.59 29.40
C ASP A 3 -4.54 2.00 27.95
N THR A 4 -3.31 1.72 27.52
CA THR A 4 -2.83 1.97 26.16
C THR A 4 -3.34 0.81 25.32
N ASN A 5 -4.61 0.88 24.92
CA ASN A 5 -5.21 -0.05 23.99
C ASN A 5 -4.38 -0.05 22.69
N ASN A 6 -3.70 -1.16 22.42
CA ASN A 6 -3.06 -1.51 21.16
C ASN A 6 -4.11 -1.57 20.04
N THR A 7 -4.53 -0.41 19.54
CA THR A 7 -5.45 -0.30 18.38
C THR A 7 -4.70 -0.31 17.04
N PHE A 8 -3.43 -0.72 17.04
CA PHE A 8 -2.71 -1.01 15.82
C PHE A 8 -2.65 -2.52 15.64
N ASP A 9 -2.79 -2.97 14.40
CA ASP A 9 -2.30 -4.28 13.91
C ASP A 9 -3.33 -5.39 13.62
N ILE A 10 -4.41 -5.08 12.91
CA ILE A 10 -5.13 -6.11 12.12
C ILE A 10 -5.21 -5.72 10.64
N GLU A 11 -5.51 -4.45 10.31
CA GLU A 11 -5.62 -3.98 8.92
C GLU A 11 -4.27 -3.70 8.25
N THR A 12 -3.30 -3.12 8.97
CA THR A 12 -1.93 -2.89 8.46
C THR A 12 -1.18 -4.21 8.23
N GLY A 13 -1.29 -5.15 9.18
CA GLY A 13 -0.73 -6.49 9.04
C GLY A 13 -1.33 -7.28 7.87
N THR A 14 -2.62 -7.10 7.55
CA THR A 14 -3.22 -7.74 6.36
C THR A 14 -2.75 -7.11 5.06
N THR A 15 -2.68 -5.78 5.01
CA THR A 15 -2.27 -5.02 3.82
C THR A 15 -0.81 -5.27 3.45
N LEU A 16 0.10 -5.21 4.43
CA LEU A 16 1.52 -5.47 4.23
C LEU A 16 1.75 -6.92 3.77
N ASN A 17 1.09 -7.88 4.40
CA ASN A 17 1.19 -9.30 4.02
C ASN A 17 0.66 -9.55 2.59
N GLN A 18 -0.35 -8.82 2.14
CA GLN A 18 -0.84 -8.92 0.76
C GLN A 18 0.18 -8.41 -0.25
N LEU A 19 0.82 -7.26 0.02
CA LEU A 19 1.93 -6.74 -0.80
C LEU A 19 3.08 -7.76 -0.90
N ILE A 20 3.54 -8.25 0.24
CA ILE A 20 4.64 -9.22 0.33
C ILE A 20 4.32 -10.49 -0.47
N LYS A 21 3.11 -11.04 -0.35
CA LYS A 21 2.70 -12.24 -1.08
C LYS A 21 2.62 -12.01 -2.59
N ARG A 22 2.20 -10.83 -3.04
CA ARG A 22 2.01 -10.52 -4.47
C ARG A 22 3.30 -10.19 -5.19
N LEU A 23 4.26 -9.58 -4.52
CA LEU A 23 5.50 -9.08 -5.13
C LEU A 23 6.70 -10.00 -4.90
N GLY A 24 6.49 -11.17 -4.28
CA GLY A 24 7.54 -12.18 -4.12
C GLY A 24 8.45 -11.95 -2.91
N GLY A 25 8.05 -11.11 -1.96
CA GLY A 25 8.75 -10.92 -0.69
C GLY A 25 8.92 -9.47 -0.25
N LEU A 26 9.28 -9.29 1.02
CA LEU A 26 9.48 -7.99 1.64
C LEU A 26 10.60 -7.18 0.98
N HIS A 27 11.70 -7.83 0.60
CA HIS A 27 12.84 -7.18 -0.05
C HIS A 27 12.45 -6.51 -1.38
N GLU A 28 11.58 -7.15 -2.16
CA GLU A 28 11.11 -6.58 -3.42
C GLU A 28 10.16 -5.41 -3.18
N CYS A 29 9.28 -5.50 -2.18
CA CYS A 29 8.44 -4.38 -1.76
C CYS A 29 9.26 -3.16 -1.32
N GLN A 30 10.38 -3.37 -0.62
CA GLN A 30 11.30 -2.28 -0.25
C GLN A 30 12.04 -1.72 -1.45
N ARG A 31 12.56 -2.58 -2.34
CA ARG A 31 13.23 -2.16 -3.59
C ARG A 31 12.33 -1.30 -4.47
N LEU A 32 11.04 -1.60 -4.50
CA LEU A 32 10.01 -0.85 -5.26
C LEU A 32 9.48 0.39 -4.51
N GLY A 33 9.91 0.62 -3.26
CA GLY A 33 9.44 1.74 -2.44
C GLY A 33 7.99 1.61 -1.96
N PHE A 34 7.43 0.41 -1.97
CA PHE A 34 6.05 0.12 -1.55
C PHE A 34 5.92 -0.14 -0.05
N VAL A 35 7.04 -0.35 0.64
CA VAL A 35 7.12 -0.49 2.09
C VAL A 35 8.16 0.50 2.60
N PHE A 36 7.79 1.23 3.63
CA PHE A 36 8.73 2.08 4.38
C PHE A 36 8.87 1.53 5.79
N GLU A 37 10.05 1.74 6.36
CA GLU A 37 10.36 1.43 7.76
C GLU A 37 10.52 2.75 8.50
N ASP A 38 9.82 2.92 9.62
CA ASP A 38 9.95 4.10 10.46
C ASP A 38 11.19 4.03 11.38
N GLU A 39 11.44 5.12 12.11
CA GLU A 39 12.57 5.22 13.05
C GLU A 39 12.51 4.20 14.21
N LYS A 40 11.37 3.53 14.40
CA LYS A 40 11.13 2.51 15.44
C LYS A 40 11.22 1.09 14.87
N GLY A 41 11.53 0.94 13.58
CA GLY A 41 11.60 -0.36 12.90
C GLY A 41 10.23 -0.92 12.51
N VAL A 42 9.17 -0.12 12.54
CA VAL A 42 7.83 -0.54 12.12
C VAL A 42 7.73 -0.43 10.61
N MET A 43 7.47 -1.56 9.96
CA MET A 43 7.26 -1.60 8.52
C MET A 43 5.79 -1.36 8.18
N SER A 44 5.55 -0.41 7.29
CA SER A 44 4.21 -0.06 6.82
C SER A 44 4.20 0.12 5.31
N PRO A 45 3.07 -0.17 4.62
CA PRO A 45 2.94 0.16 3.22
C PRO A 45 3.10 1.68 3.02
N SER A 46 3.84 2.08 1.99
CA SER A 46 3.90 3.48 1.56
C SER A 46 2.61 3.85 0.83
N ALA A 47 2.41 5.15 0.54
CA ALA A 47 1.30 5.60 -0.30
C ALA A 47 1.27 4.87 -1.66
N ALA A 48 2.44 4.61 -2.25
CA ALA A 48 2.56 3.84 -3.49
C ALA A 48 2.16 2.36 -3.30
N GLY A 49 2.54 1.74 -2.17
CA GLY A 49 2.13 0.38 -1.84
C GLY A 49 0.62 0.23 -1.63
N PHE A 50 -0.01 1.21 -0.97
CA PHE A 50 -1.47 1.27 -0.84
C PHE A 50 -2.17 1.45 -2.18
N ALA A 51 -1.68 2.37 -3.03
CA ALA A 51 -2.22 2.57 -4.36
C ALA A 51 -2.11 1.30 -5.21
N TYR A 52 -1.00 0.57 -5.13
CA TYR A 52 -0.84 -0.72 -5.79
C TYR A 52 -1.92 -1.73 -5.37
N LEU A 53 -2.20 -1.85 -4.07
CA LEU A 53 -3.24 -2.76 -3.60
C LEU A 53 -4.64 -2.33 -4.03
N MET A 54 -4.95 -1.04 -3.97
CA MET A 54 -6.27 -0.50 -4.34
C MET A 54 -6.54 -0.58 -5.85
N PHE A 55 -5.54 -0.26 -6.67
CA PHE A 55 -5.75 -0.16 -8.11
C PHE A 55 -5.32 -1.40 -8.85
N VAL A 56 -4.16 -1.98 -8.50
CA VAL A 56 -3.66 -3.15 -9.22
C VAL A 56 -4.35 -4.42 -8.72
N VAL A 57 -4.35 -4.63 -7.41
CA VAL A 57 -4.89 -5.88 -6.85
C VAL A 57 -6.42 -5.89 -6.79
N ALA A 58 -7.07 -4.82 -6.35
CA ALA A 58 -8.53 -4.82 -6.19
C ALA A 58 -9.30 -4.70 -7.51
N ARG A 59 -8.69 -4.14 -8.57
CA ARG A 59 -9.30 -4.06 -9.92
C ARG A 59 -8.79 -5.11 -10.90
N ASP A 60 -7.99 -6.07 -10.42
CA ASP A 60 -7.38 -7.12 -11.24
C ASP A 60 -6.62 -6.55 -12.46
N ILE A 61 -5.96 -5.41 -12.27
CA ILE A 61 -5.15 -4.80 -13.32
C ILE A 61 -3.84 -5.59 -13.40
N THR A 62 -3.53 -6.11 -14.58
CA THR A 62 -2.40 -7.02 -14.80
C THR A 62 -1.25 -6.36 -15.55
N ASP A 63 -1.48 -5.18 -16.13
CA ASP A 63 -0.50 -4.47 -16.95
C ASP A 63 -0.01 -3.15 -16.29
N PRO A 64 1.30 -2.84 -16.37
CA PRO A 64 1.85 -1.58 -15.85
C PRO A 64 1.22 -0.30 -16.41
N ALA A 65 0.81 -0.29 -17.67
CA ALA A 65 0.20 0.89 -18.30
C ALA A 65 -1.19 1.18 -17.73
N GLU A 66 -1.98 0.13 -17.48
CA GLU A 66 -3.27 0.22 -16.82
C GLU A 66 -3.13 0.68 -15.37
N ALA A 67 -2.12 0.20 -14.65
CA ALA A 67 -1.82 0.61 -13.29
C ALA A 67 -1.47 2.12 -13.22
N PHE A 68 -0.67 2.60 -14.16
CA PHE A 68 -0.33 4.02 -14.27
C PHE A 68 -1.55 4.89 -14.60
N ALA A 69 -2.37 4.47 -15.57
CA ALA A 69 -3.59 5.20 -15.94
C ALA A 69 -4.59 5.27 -14.79
N ALA A 70 -4.76 4.18 -14.04
CA ALA A 70 -5.60 4.14 -12.85
C ALA A 70 -5.11 5.08 -11.74
N GLY A 71 -3.80 5.12 -11.50
CA GLY A 71 -3.19 6.05 -10.55
C GLY A 71 -3.36 7.52 -10.95
N TYR A 72 -3.19 7.85 -12.23
CA TYR A 72 -3.42 9.21 -12.74
C TYR A 72 -4.88 9.65 -12.59
N GLN A 73 -5.84 8.78 -12.94
CA GLN A 73 -7.26 9.08 -12.81
C GLN A 73 -7.66 9.31 -11.35
N ALA A 74 -7.18 8.47 -10.43
CA ALA A 74 -7.47 8.63 -9.01
C ALA A 74 -6.96 9.96 -8.44
N ALA A 75 -5.72 10.34 -8.80
CA ALA A 75 -5.16 11.63 -8.40
C ALA A 75 -5.92 12.81 -9.01
N PHE A 76 -6.39 12.67 -10.26
CA PHE A 76 -7.21 13.69 -10.92
C PHE A 76 -8.58 13.86 -10.24
N ASP A 77 -9.25 12.77 -9.88
CA ASP A 77 -10.54 12.77 -9.19
C ASP A 77 -10.44 13.39 -7.78
N GLU A 78 -9.31 13.18 -7.09
CA GLU A 78 -9.05 13.82 -5.78
C GLU A 78 -8.79 15.33 -5.90
N MET A 79 -8.15 15.77 -7.00
CA MET A 79 -7.88 17.18 -7.27
C MET A 79 -9.11 17.93 -7.80
N ASN A 80 -10.09 17.21 -8.34
CA ASN A 80 -11.39 17.72 -8.78
C ASN A 80 -12.54 16.91 -8.17
N PRO A 81 -12.79 17.05 -6.86
CA PRO A 81 -13.96 16.44 -6.24
C PRO A 81 -15.21 17.13 -6.81
N VAL A 82 -16.10 16.34 -7.42
CA VAL A 82 -17.41 16.80 -7.94
C VAL A 82 -18.33 17.21 -6.80
#